data_AF-A0A2U3VYS0-F1
#
_entry.id   AF-A0A2U3VYS0-F1
#
_cell.length_a   1.000
_cell.length_b   1.000
_cell.length_c   1.000
_cell.angle_alpha   90.00
_cell.angle_beta   90.00
_cell.angle_gamma   90.00
#
_symmetry.space_group_name_H-M   'P 1'
#
loop_
_entity.id
_entity.type
_entity.pdbx_description
1 polymer ?
#
loop_
_entity_poly.entity_id
_entity_poly.type
_entity_poly.pdbx_seq_one_letter_code
_entity_poly.pdbx_strand_id
1 'polypeptide(L)'
;MGLLVFVRNLLLALCLFLVLGFLYYSAWKLHLLQWEDSKYDRLGFLLKLDSKLPAELATKYANFSEGACKPGYASALMTAIFPRFSKPAPMFLDDSFRKWARIREFVPPFGIKGQDNLIKAILSVTKEYRLTPALDSLSCRRCIIVGNGGVLANKSLGSRIDDYDIVVRLNSAPVKGFEKDVGSKTTLRITYPEGAMQRPEQYERDSLFVLAGFKWQDFKWLKYIVYKERVSWTHNIQREKEFLRKLVKARVITDLTSGI
;
A
#
# COMPACT_ATOMS: atom_id res chain seq x y z
N MET A 1 -16.79 -31.86 71.34
CA MET A 1 -16.81 -32.27 69.92
C MET A 1 -17.55 -31.29 68.99
N GLY A 2 -18.67 -30.68 69.39
CA GLY A 2 -19.46 -29.79 68.50
C GLY A 2 -18.76 -28.51 68.03
N LEU A 3 -18.04 -27.81 68.91
CA LEU A 3 -17.38 -26.54 68.58
C LEU A 3 -16.25 -26.70 67.55
N LEU A 4 -15.45 -27.76 67.67
CA LEU A 4 -14.35 -28.04 66.74
C LEU A 4 -14.86 -28.39 65.33
N VAL A 5 -15.97 -29.13 65.24
CA VAL A 5 -16.62 -29.46 63.97
C VAL A 5 -17.24 -28.22 63.34
N PHE A 6 -17.85 -27.34 64.14
CA PHE A 6 -18.40 -26.07 63.67
C PHE A 6 -17.31 -25.14 63.10
N VAL A 7 -16.20 -24.97 63.83
CA VAL A 7 -15.06 -24.14 63.39
C VAL A 7 -14.43 -24.70 62.12
N ARG A 8 -14.27 -26.03 62.01
CA ARG A 8 -13.77 -26.68 60.80
C ARG A 8 -14.69 -26.44 59.59
N ASN A 9 -16.00 -26.59 59.76
CA ASN A 9 -16.95 -26.37 58.68
C ASN A 9 -17.02 -24.88 58.26
N LEU A 10 -16.90 -23.96 59.22
CA LEU A 10 -16.83 -22.52 58.93
C LEU A 10 -15.57 -22.16 58.15
N LEU A 11 -14.41 -22.70 58.52
CA LEU A 11 -13.15 -22.51 57.80
C LEU A 11 -13.21 -23.08 56.38
N LEU A 12 -13.80 -24.27 56.20
CA LEU A 12 -13.99 -24.86 54.87
C LEU A 12 -14.91 -24.02 53.99
N ALA A 13 -15.99 -23.48 54.54
CA ALA A 13 -16.89 -22.58 53.82
C ALA A 13 -16.18 -21.28 53.42
N LEU A 14 -15.42 -20.66 54.34
CA LEU A 14 -14.63 -19.47 54.05
C LEU A 14 -13.58 -19.71 52.96
N CYS A 15 -12.88 -20.85 53.01
CA CYS A 15 -11.93 -21.24 51.97
C CYS A 15 -12.62 -21.40 50.61
N LEU A 16 -13.80 -22.03 50.54
CA LEU A 16 -14.56 -22.15 49.31
C LEU A 16 -14.98 -20.79 48.74
N PHE A 17 -15.46 -19.87 49.59
CA PHE A 17 -15.81 -18.51 49.16
C PHE A 17 -14.60 -17.73 48.65
N LEU A 18 -13.44 -17.85 49.30
CA LEU A 18 -12.20 -17.19 48.86
C LEU A 18 -11.70 -17.75 47.53
N VAL A 19 -11.76 -19.07 47.33
CA VAL A 19 -11.39 -19.72 46.06
C VAL A 19 -12.34 -19.30 44.94
N LEU A 20 -13.66 -19.32 45.19
CA LEU A 20 -14.64 -18.87 44.20
C LEU A 20 -14.49 -17.38 43.88
N GLY A 21 -14.21 -16.55 44.89
CA GLY A 21 -13.92 -15.13 44.71
C GLY A 21 -12.66 -14.90 43.89
N PHE A 22 -11.59 -15.66 44.14
CA PHE A 22 -10.35 -15.60 43.35
C PHE A 22 -10.56 -16.08 41.91
N LEU A 23 -11.31 -17.16 41.70
CA LEU A 23 -11.64 -17.64 40.35
C LEU A 23 -12.50 -16.64 39.60
N TYR A 24 -13.52 -16.06 40.24
CA TYR A 24 -14.36 -15.02 39.66
C TYR A 24 -13.55 -13.76 39.32
N TYR A 25 -12.72 -13.28 40.24
CA TYR A 25 -11.83 -12.14 40.00
C TYR A 25 -10.82 -12.41 38.90
N SER A 26 -10.22 -13.61 38.87
CA SER A 26 -9.25 -14.00 37.84
C SER A 26 -9.91 -14.13 36.49
N ALA A 27 -11.09 -14.77 36.40
CA ALA A 27 -11.88 -14.86 35.18
C ALA A 27 -12.32 -13.48 34.69
N TRP A 28 -12.80 -12.60 35.58
CA TRP A 28 -13.17 -11.23 35.25
C TRP A 28 -11.97 -10.40 34.76
N LYS A 29 -10.81 -10.53 35.41
CA LYS A 29 -9.57 -9.85 35.02
C LYS A 29 -9.00 -10.38 33.71
N LEU A 30 -9.12 -11.69 33.45
CA LEU A 30 -8.81 -12.32 32.17
C LEU A 30 -9.77 -11.85 31.06
N HIS A 31 -11.05 -11.68 31.36
CA HIS A 31 -12.03 -11.12 30.42
C HIS A 31 -11.76 -9.64 30.12
N LEU A 32 -11.35 -8.85 31.11
CA LEU A 32 -10.92 -7.45 30.94
C LEU A 32 -9.60 -7.32 30.16
N LEU A 33 -8.69 -8.29 30.27
CA LEU A 33 -7.47 -8.37 29.46
C LEU A 33 -7.72 -8.86 28.04
N GLN A 34 -8.91 -9.40 27.75
CA GLN A 34 -9.23 -10.05 26.49
C GLN A 34 -10.47 -9.42 25.83
N TRP A 35 -10.51 -8.08 25.69
CA TRP A 35 -11.21 -7.43 24.58
C TRP A 35 -10.82 -5.95 24.40
N GLU A 36 -9.54 -5.66 24.16
CA GLU A 36 -9.24 -4.50 23.32
C GLU A 36 -9.24 -5.02 21.88
N ASP A 37 -10.34 -4.80 21.19
CA ASP A 37 -10.51 -5.12 19.76
C ASP A 37 -9.39 -4.35 19.03
N SER A 38 -8.27 -5.03 18.75
CA SER A 38 -7.04 -4.36 18.33
C SER A 38 -7.34 -3.52 17.11
N LYS A 39 -7.32 -2.20 17.25
CA LYS A 39 -7.63 -1.26 16.17
C LYS A 39 -6.69 -1.42 14.97
N TYR A 40 -5.55 -2.06 15.19
CA TYR A 40 -4.54 -2.35 14.19
C TYR A 40 -4.29 -3.87 14.11
N ASP A 41 -3.94 -4.39 12.93
CA ASP A 41 -3.41 -5.74 12.83
C ASP A 41 -1.97 -5.84 13.37
N ARG A 42 -1.39 -7.04 13.32
CA ARG A 42 0.00 -7.28 13.79
C ARG A 42 1.08 -6.54 13.00
N LEU A 43 0.71 -5.89 11.90
CA LEU A 43 1.60 -5.17 11.00
C LEU A 43 1.36 -3.66 11.06
N GLY A 44 0.39 -3.21 11.86
CA GLY A 44 0.07 -1.80 12.06
C GLY A 44 -0.98 -1.25 11.09
N PHE A 45 -1.77 -2.08 10.40
CA PHE A 45 -2.87 -1.62 9.54
C PHE A 45 -4.18 -1.49 10.30
N LEU A 46 -4.91 -0.39 10.04
CA LEU A 46 -6.20 -0.09 10.66
C LEU A 46 -7.24 -1.19 10.32
N LEU A 47 -7.81 -1.85 11.34
CA LEU A 47 -8.87 -2.86 11.15
C LEU A 47 -10.26 -2.24 10.92
N LYS A 48 -10.49 -0.99 11.39
CA LYS A 48 -11.75 -0.25 11.22
C LYS A 48 -11.46 1.18 10.76
N LEU A 49 -11.86 1.56 9.55
CA LEU A 49 -11.62 2.88 8.94
C LEU A 49 -12.17 4.05 9.77
N ASP A 50 -13.25 3.82 10.52
CA ASP A 50 -13.95 4.86 11.30
C ASP A 50 -13.27 5.15 12.65
N SER A 51 -12.20 4.42 12.97
CA SER A 51 -11.55 4.53 14.26
C SER A 51 -10.64 5.77 14.32
N LYS A 52 -10.96 6.73 15.22
CA LYS A 52 -10.19 7.98 15.39
C LYS A 52 -8.71 7.69 15.64
N LEU A 53 -7.81 8.02 14.71
CA LEU A 53 -6.35 7.89 14.91
C LEU A 53 -5.89 8.51 16.25
N PRO A 54 -4.90 7.90 16.93
CA PRO A 54 -4.23 8.55 18.06
C PRO A 54 -3.79 9.97 17.69
N ALA A 55 -3.90 10.90 18.63
CA ALA A 55 -3.63 12.32 18.38
C ALA A 55 -2.23 12.55 17.77
N GLU A 56 -1.22 11.82 18.25
CA GLU A 56 0.15 11.89 17.71
C GLU A 56 0.22 11.53 16.22
N LEU A 57 -0.43 10.43 15.81
CA LEU A 57 -0.47 10.02 14.41
C LEU A 57 -1.30 10.99 13.58
N ALA A 58 -2.43 11.48 14.12
CA ALA A 58 -3.23 12.49 13.45
C ALA A 58 -2.41 13.76 13.15
N THR A 59 -1.64 14.26 14.13
CA THR A 59 -0.74 15.39 13.95
C THR A 59 0.38 15.07 12.95
N LYS A 60 1.04 13.91 13.09
CA LYS A 60 2.12 13.49 12.19
C LYS A 60 1.68 13.42 10.72
N TYR A 61 0.51 12.85 10.45
CA TYR A 61 -0.02 12.71 9.08
C TYR A 61 -0.72 13.98 8.58
N ALA A 62 -1.10 14.90 9.46
CA ALA A 62 -1.58 16.24 9.08
C ALA A 62 -0.43 17.24 8.81
N ASN A 63 0.80 16.92 9.25
CA ASN A 63 1.97 17.75 9.02
C ASN A 63 2.56 17.50 7.61
N PHE A 64 1.94 18.12 6.60
CA PHE A 64 2.54 18.22 5.28
C PHE A 64 3.77 19.14 5.33
N SER A 65 4.70 18.98 4.39
CA SER A 65 5.83 19.90 4.28
C SER A 65 5.34 21.33 4.02
N GLU A 66 5.48 22.18 5.04
CA GLU A 66 5.20 23.61 4.96
C GLU A 66 6.46 24.37 4.50
N GLY A 67 6.26 25.48 3.80
CA GLY A 67 7.33 26.34 3.29
C GLY A 67 7.56 26.26 1.78
N ALA A 68 8.49 27.11 1.31
CA ALA A 68 8.84 27.23 -0.10
C ALA A 68 9.46 25.94 -0.65
N CYS A 69 9.20 25.66 -1.93
CA CYS A 69 9.80 24.52 -2.62
C CYS A 69 11.32 24.66 -2.66
N LYS A 70 12.05 23.60 -2.28
CA LYS A 70 13.52 23.57 -2.25
C LYS A 70 14.04 22.66 -3.38
N PRO A 71 14.57 23.21 -4.48
CA PRO A 71 15.11 22.41 -5.58
C PRO A 71 16.17 21.42 -5.09
N GLY A 72 16.09 20.17 -5.56
CA GLY A 72 17.06 19.13 -5.21
C GLY A 72 16.98 18.57 -3.78
N TYR A 73 16.10 19.09 -2.92
CA TYR A 73 16.00 18.66 -1.50
C TYR A 73 15.84 17.15 -1.34
N ALA A 74 14.89 16.53 -2.05
CA ALA A 74 14.66 15.10 -1.98
C ALA A 74 15.88 14.27 -2.43
N SER A 75 16.60 14.74 -3.47
CA SER A 75 17.81 14.07 -3.96
C SER A 75 18.95 14.18 -2.94
N ALA A 76 19.13 15.35 -2.31
CA ALA A 76 20.15 15.54 -1.30
C ALA A 76 19.89 14.67 -0.06
N LEU A 77 18.63 14.60 0.38
CA LEU A 77 18.23 13.74 1.49
C LEU A 77 18.46 12.25 1.17
N MET A 78 18.11 11.81 -0.04
CA MET A 78 18.37 10.44 -0.48
C MET A 78 19.87 10.11 -0.44
N THR A 79 20.73 11.01 -0.92
CA THR A 79 22.19 10.83 -0.86
C THR A 79 22.71 10.77 0.57
N ALA A 80 22.15 11.58 1.48
CA ALA A 80 22.54 11.55 2.90
C ALA A 80 22.14 10.24 3.60
N ILE A 81 20.93 9.72 3.33
CA ILE A 81 20.44 8.47 3.94
C ILE A 81 21.13 7.24 3.32
N PHE A 82 21.38 7.27 2.00
CA PHE A 82 21.94 6.16 1.25
C PHE A 82 23.20 6.61 0.48
N PRO A 83 24.34 6.82 1.16
CA PRO A 83 25.54 7.39 0.55
C PRO A 83 26.16 6.51 -0.55
N ARG A 84 25.85 5.21 -0.57
CA ARG A 84 26.27 4.27 -1.62
C ARG A 84 25.31 4.19 -2.79
N PHE A 85 24.15 4.86 -2.72
CA PHE A 85 23.20 4.90 -3.82
C PHE A 85 23.76 5.78 -4.94
N SER A 86 24.30 5.16 -5.98
CA SER A 86 24.49 5.81 -7.26
C SER A 86 23.15 5.85 -8.00
N LYS A 87 22.99 6.76 -8.97
CA LYS A 87 21.84 6.75 -9.91
C LYS A 87 22.26 6.07 -11.23
N PRO A 88 22.57 4.76 -11.27
CA PRO A 88 23.19 4.17 -12.45
C PRO A 88 22.19 3.93 -13.58
N ALA A 89 20.87 4.01 -13.34
CA ALA A 89 19.86 3.72 -14.35
C ALA A 89 18.72 4.75 -14.32
N PRO A 90 18.10 5.04 -15.48
CA PRO A 90 16.91 5.86 -15.58
C PRO A 90 15.74 5.19 -14.85
N MET A 91 14.84 6.01 -14.33
CA MET A 91 13.67 5.54 -13.60
C MET A 91 12.69 4.76 -14.49
N PHE A 92 12.58 5.16 -15.76
CA PHE A 92 11.75 4.49 -16.76
C PHE A 92 12.63 3.83 -17.82
N LEU A 93 12.14 2.71 -18.35
CA LEU A 93 12.72 2.12 -19.55
C LEU A 93 12.32 2.94 -20.77
N ASP A 94 13.28 3.18 -21.65
CA ASP A 94 13.08 3.78 -22.96
C ASP A 94 13.72 2.90 -24.04
N ASP A 95 13.62 3.30 -25.31
CA ASP A 95 14.16 2.54 -26.44
C ASP A 95 15.69 2.31 -26.36
N SER A 96 16.40 3.05 -25.50
CA SER A 96 17.82 2.85 -25.24
C SER A 96 18.11 1.70 -24.28
N PHE A 97 17.08 0.98 -23.80
CA PHE A 97 17.23 0.00 -22.71
C PHE A 97 18.32 -1.06 -22.93
N ARG A 98 18.58 -1.40 -24.19
CA ARG A 98 19.61 -2.37 -24.61
C ARG A 98 21.04 -1.92 -24.30
N LYS A 99 21.26 -0.63 -24.05
CA LYS A 99 22.56 -0.06 -23.65
C LYS A 99 22.88 -0.31 -22.18
N TRP A 100 21.88 -0.59 -21.34
CA TRP A 100 22.10 -0.88 -19.92
C TRP A 100 22.67 -2.29 -19.78
N ALA A 101 24.00 -2.34 -19.64
CA ALA A 101 24.71 -3.57 -19.32
C ALA A 101 24.01 -4.25 -18.13
N ARG A 102 23.84 -5.57 -18.21
CA ARG A 102 23.24 -6.42 -17.17
C ARG A 102 21.72 -6.39 -17.00
N ILE A 103 20.97 -5.43 -17.55
CA ILE A 103 19.49 -5.48 -17.40
C ILE A 103 18.87 -6.75 -18.03
N ARG A 104 19.56 -7.32 -19.02
CA ARG A 104 19.19 -8.56 -19.71
C ARG A 104 19.68 -9.83 -19.00
N GLU A 105 20.54 -9.69 -17.97
CA GLU A 105 21.08 -10.82 -17.21
C GLU A 105 20.14 -11.27 -16.08
N PHE A 106 19.29 -10.36 -15.59
CA PHE A 106 18.38 -10.59 -14.48
C PHE A 106 16.94 -10.73 -14.95
N VAL A 107 16.18 -11.58 -14.25
CA VAL A 107 14.73 -11.69 -14.41
C VAL A 107 14.02 -10.53 -13.68
N PRO A 108 12.75 -10.23 -14.00
CA PRO A 108 11.94 -9.30 -13.21
C PRO A 108 11.93 -9.66 -11.71
N PRO A 109 11.85 -8.67 -10.80
CA PRO A 109 11.77 -7.22 -11.05
C PRO A 109 13.13 -6.53 -11.30
N PHE A 110 14.24 -7.27 -11.26
CA PHE A 110 15.59 -6.69 -11.32
C PHE A 110 16.15 -6.56 -12.75
N GLY A 111 15.46 -7.12 -13.73
CA GLY A 111 15.81 -7.05 -15.13
C GLY A 111 14.69 -7.56 -16.04
N ILE A 112 15.02 -7.81 -17.30
CA ILE A 112 14.07 -8.19 -18.35
C ILE A 112 14.53 -9.42 -19.15
N LYS A 113 15.36 -10.28 -18.55
CA LYS A 113 15.94 -11.46 -19.21
C LYS A 113 14.86 -12.25 -19.98
N GLY A 114 15.08 -12.39 -21.29
CA GLY A 114 14.19 -13.13 -22.19
C GLY A 114 12.95 -12.35 -22.66
N GLN A 115 12.79 -11.07 -22.31
CA GLN A 115 11.63 -10.24 -22.65
C GLN A 115 11.96 -9.11 -23.65
N ASP A 116 13.17 -9.08 -24.20
CA ASP A 116 13.71 -8.00 -25.04
C ASP A 116 12.80 -7.58 -26.21
N ASN A 117 12.26 -8.54 -26.96
CA ASN A 117 11.43 -8.25 -28.11
C ASN A 117 10.05 -7.73 -27.69
N LEU A 118 9.50 -8.26 -26.60
CA LEU A 118 8.23 -7.81 -26.03
C LEU A 118 8.34 -6.38 -25.49
N ILE A 119 9.39 -6.09 -24.71
CA ILE A 119 9.68 -4.74 -24.21
C ILE A 119 9.86 -3.76 -25.37
N LYS A 120 10.65 -4.12 -26.39
CA LYS A 120 10.81 -3.27 -27.58
C LYS A 120 9.48 -2.99 -28.30
N ALA A 121 8.59 -3.98 -28.40
CA ALA A 121 7.27 -3.78 -29.00
C ALA A 121 6.41 -2.81 -28.19
N ILE A 122 6.37 -2.98 -26.86
CA ILE A 122 5.64 -2.07 -25.96
C ILE A 122 6.18 -0.64 -26.08
N LEU A 123 7.50 -0.46 -25.97
CA LEU A 123 8.13 0.88 -26.04
C LEU A 123 7.92 1.56 -27.39
N SER A 124 7.78 0.78 -28.48
CA SER A 124 7.51 1.34 -29.81
C SER A 124 6.16 2.03 -29.93
N VAL A 125 5.20 1.70 -29.05
CA VAL A 125 3.86 2.31 -29.01
C VAL A 125 3.65 3.21 -27.79
N THR A 126 4.45 3.09 -26.73
CA THR A 126 4.40 3.95 -25.53
C THR A 126 5.48 5.03 -25.57
N LYS A 127 5.49 5.84 -26.63
CA LYS A 127 6.53 6.87 -26.85
C LYS A 127 6.40 8.08 -25.91
N GLU A 128 5.21 8.31 -25.39
CA GLU A 128 4.91 9.41 -24.48
C GLU A 128 4.96 8.92 -23.03
N TYR A 129 6.11 9.12 -22.38
CA TYR A 129 6.37 8.75 -20.99
C TYR A 129 6.89 9.92 -20.15
N ARG A 130 6.90 11.13 -20.71
CA ARG A 130 7.29 12.36 -20.02
C ARG A 130 6.10 12.94 -19.27
N LEU A 131 6.40 13.72 -18.23
CA LEU A 131 5.41 14.56 -17.59
C LEU A 131 4.97 15.67 -18.55
N THR A 132 3.89 16.37 -18.21
CA THR A 132 3.40 17.46 -19.06
C THR A 132 4.46 18.56 -19.21
N PRO A 133 4.52 19.25 -20.36
CA PRO A 133 5.47 20.36 -20.55
C PRO A 133 5.40 21.44 -19.46
N ALA A 134 4.20 21.68 -18.92
CA ALA A 134 3.98 22.57 -17.79
C ALA A 134 4.77 22.12 -16.55
N LEU A 135 4.69 20.83 -16.18
CA LEU A 135 5.46 20.27 -15.08
C LEU A 135 6.96 20.27 -15.38
N ASP A 136 7.36 19.98 -16.62
CA ASP A 136 8.76 20.00 -17.04
C ASP A 136 9.37 21.41 -16.99
N SER A 137 8.57 22.46 -17.14
CA SER A 137 9.02 23.86 -17.05
C SER A 137 9.24 24.37 -15.62
N LEU A 138 8.75 23.67 -14.59
CA LEU A 138 8.88 24.11 -13.20
C LEU A 138 10.33 24.00 -12.72
N SER A 139 10.86 25.10 -12.17
CA SER A 139 12.19 25.16 -11.55
C SER A 139 12.27 24.35 -10.25
N CYS A 140 11.14 24.13 -9.59
CA CYS A 140 11.01 23.30 -8.41
C CYS A 140 9.67 22.56 -8.45
N ARG A 141 9.70 21.26 -8.14
CA ARG A 141 8.51 20.39 -8.14
C ARG A 141 8.30 19.83 -6.74
N ARG A 142 7.11 20.03 -6.20
CA ARG A 142 6.62 19.38 -4.99
C ARG A 142 5.89 18.10 -5.39
N CYS A 143 6.39 16.97 -4.89
CA CYS A 143 5.78 15.67 -5.10
C CYS A 143 5.16 15.14 -3.81
N ILE A 144 4.01 14.48 -3.93
CA ILE A 144 3.40 13.71 -2.85
C ILE A 144 3.08 12.29 -3.33
N ILE A 145 3.32 11.30 -2.47
CA ILE A 145 2.99 9.91 -2.71
C ILE A 145 1.82 9.54 -1.79
N VAL A 146 0.69 9.18 -2.37
CA VAL A 146 -0.52 8.79 -1.65
C VAL A 146 -0.68 7.29 -1.73
N GLY A 147 -0.43 6.62 -0.60
CA GLY A 147 -0.66 5.17 -0.46
C GLY A 147 -2.14 4.82 -0.28
N ASN A 148 -2.42 3.53 -0.14
CA ASN A 148 -3.80 2.99 -0.08
C ASN A 148 -4.29 2.79 1.35
N GLY A 149 -3.54 3.26 2.34
CA GLY A 149 -3.85 3.06 3.75
C GLY A 149 -5.08 3.84 4.18
N GLY A 150 -5.92 3.21 5.00
CA GLY A 150 -7.14 3.79 5.56
C GLY A 150 -6.94 5.01 6.48
N VAL A 151 -5.69 5.36 6.78
CA VAL A 151 -5.31 6.49 7.64
C VAL A 151 -5.84 7.84 7.16
N LEU A 152 -6.09 7.98 5.86
CA LEU A 152 -6.58 9.22 5.24
C LEU A 152 -8.10 9.40 5.38
N ALA A 153 -8.85 8.36 5.76
CA ALA A 153 -10.30 8.45 5.88
C ALA A 153 -10.72 9.50 6.91
N ASN A 154 -11.71 10.33 6.55
CA ASN A 154 -12.26 11.42 7.36
C ASN A 154 -11.21 12.47 7.81
N LYS A 155 -10.17 12.71 7.00
CA LYS A 155 -9.11 13.68 7.31
C LYS A 155 -9.23 15.00 6.55
N SER A 156 -10.09 15.07 5.54
CA SER A 156 -10.29 16.28 4.72
C SER A 156 -8.99 16.84 4.13
N LEU A 157 -8.03 15.97 3.79
CA LEU A 157 -6.71 16.37 3.29
C LEU A 157 -6.67 16.58 1.78
N GLY A 158 -7.79 16.38 1.09
CA GLY A 158 -7.81 16.30 -0.37
C GLY A 158 -7.34 17.56 -1.07
N SER A 159 -7.77 18.75 -0.62
CA SER A 159 -7.28 20.02 -1.17
C SER A 159 -5.77 20.18 -1.00
N ARG A 160 -5.26 19.85 0.19
CA ARG A 160 -3.83 19.96 0.52
C ARG A 160 -2.97 18.96 -0.26
N ILE A 161 -3.51 17.79 -0.61
CA ILE A 161 -2.88 16.84 -1.52
C ILE A 161 -2.86 17.40 -2.94
N ASP A 162 -3.99 17.96 -3.40
CA ASP A 162 -4.13 18.52 -4.74
C ASP A 162 -3.28 19.80 -4.94
N ASP A 163 -2.83 20.47 -3.88
CA ASP A 163 -1.89 21.59 -3.94
C ASP A 163 -0.47 21.20 -4.40
N TYR A 164 -0.13 19.91 -4.44
CA TYR A 164 1.16 19.45 -4.95
C TYR A 164 1.21 19.47 -6.49
N ASP A 165 2.39 19.73 -7.05
CA ASP A 165 2.61 19.73 -8.50
C ASP A 165 2.42 18.32 -9.07
N ILE A 166 2.96 17.32 -8.36
CA ILE A 166 2.94 15.92 -8.76
C ILE A 166 2.30 15.08 -7.66
N VAL A 167 1.19 14.42 -7.98
CA VAL A 167 0.51 13.45 -7.10
C VAL A 167 0.72 12.05 -7.65
N VAL A 168 1.45 11.22 -6.90
CA VAL A 168 1.71 9.81 -7.24
C VAL A 168 0.78 8.92 -6.42
N ARG A 169 0.03 8.05 -7.10
CA ARG A 169 -0.81 7.02 -6.46
C ARG A 169 -0.35 5.63 -6.82
N LEU A 170 -0.77 4.66 -6.03
CA LEU A 170 -0.35 3.27 -6.16
C LEU A 170 -1.56 2.36 -6.36
N ASN A 171 -1.42 1.36 -7.23
CA ASN A 171 -2.38 0.27 -7.35
C ASN A 171 -3.82 0.76 -7.56
N SER A 172 -4.76 0.13 -6.86
CA SER A 172 -6.20 0.36 -6.94
C SER A 172 -6.70 1.40 -5.93
N ALA A 173 -5.84 2.30 -5.43
CA ALA A 173 -6.28 3.36 -4.49
C ALA A 173 -7.44 4.16 -5.11
N PRO A 174 -8.64 4.12 -4.50
CA PRO A 174 -9.80 4.82 -5.04
C PRO A 174 -9.65 6.33 -4.82
N VAL A 175 -10.02 7.10 -5.83
CA VAL A 175 -10.16 8.56 -5.73
C VAL A 175 -11.63 8.95 -5.75
N LYS A 176 -12.39 8.41 -6.71
CA LYS A 176 -13.81 8.70 -6.87
C LYS A 176 -14.61 8.36 -5.60
N GLY A 177 -15.31 9.34 -5.05
CA GLY A 177 -16.09 9.23 -3.82
C GLY A 177 -15.29 9.46 -2.53
N PHE A 178 -13.97 9.68 -2.62
CA PHE A 178 -13.07 9.94 -1.49
C PHE A 178 -12.28 11.24 -1.64
N GLU A 179 -12.62 12.08 -2.63
CA GLU A 179 -11.86 13.26 -3.05
C GLU A 179 -11.62 14.24 -1.89
N LYS A 180 -12.60 14.36 -0.98
CA LYS A 180 -12.48 15.18 0.23
C LYS A 180 -11.24 14.81 1.06
N ASP A 181 -10.95 13.52 1.15
CA ASP A 181 -9.89 13.00 2.00
C ASP A 181 -8.58 12.78 1.24
N VAL A 182 -8.65 12.31 -0.01
CA VAL A 182 -7.48 11.86 -0.76
C VAL A 182 -7.13 12.74 -1.96
N GLY A 183 -7.92 13.77 -2.25
CA GLY A 183 -7.73 14.66 -3.40
C GLY A 183 -8.30 14.06 -4.68
N SER A 184 -8.37 14.88 -5.72
CA SER A 184 -8.88 14.54 -7.05
C SER A 184 -7.79 14.44 -8.12
N LYS A 185 -6.61 15.00 -7.85
CA LYS A 185 -5.46 15.02 -8.78
C LYS A 185 -4.71 13.69 -8.71
N THR A 186 -4.33 13.18 -9.89
CA THR A 186 -3.39 12.06 -10.04
C THR A 186 -2.50 12.34 -11.25
N THR A 187 -1.20 12.49 -11.04
CA THR A 187 -0.22 12.75 -12.10
C THR A 187 0.42 11.44 -12.58
N LEU A 188 0.76 10.54 -11.65
CA LEU A 188 1.28 9.22 -11.96
C LEU A 188 0.54 8.17 -11.13
N ARG A 189 0.24 7.03 -11.74
CA ARG A 189 -0.27 5.86 -11.03
C ARG A 189 0.61 4.66 -11.30
N ILE A 190 1.34 4.22 -10.27
CA ILE A 190 2.23 3.06 -10.35
C ILE A 190 1.45 1.82 -9.96
N THR A 191 1.43 0.80 -10.82
CA THR A 191 0.72 -0.45 -10.53
C THR A 191 1.31 -1.63 -11.30
N TYR A 192 0.77 -2.81 -11.04
CA TYR A 192 1.05 -4.09 -11.68
C TYR A 192 -0.31 -4.79 -11.90
N PRO A 193 -0.40 -5.85 -12.71
CA PRO A 193 -1.70 -6.40 -13.13
C PRO A 193 -2.66 -6.72 -11.98
N GLU A 194 -2.16 -7.31 -10.90
CA GLU A 194 -2.95 -7.65 -9.72
C GLU A 194 -3.24 -6.43 -8.83
N GLY A 195 -2.43 -5.38 -8.88
CA GLY A 195 -2.72 -4.11 -8.21
C GLY A 195 -3.67 -3.19 -9.00
N ALA A 196 -3.90 -3.47 -10.28
CA ALA A 196 -4.60 -2.58 -11.19
C ALA A 196 -6.12 -2.53 -10.96
N MET A 197 -6.71 -1.37 -11.23
CA MET A 197 -8.17 -1.22 -11.32
C MET A 197 -8.68 -2.00 -12.53
N GLN A 198 -9.86 -2.61 -12.39
CA GLN A 198 -10.38 -3.52 -13.40
C GLN A 198 -11.18 -2.80 -14.50
N ARG A 199 -11.58 -1.55 -14.23
CA ARG A 199 -12.43 -0.76 -15.10
C ARG A 199 -11.69 0.51 -15.53
N PRO A 200 -11.55 0.79 -16.84
CA PRO A 200 -10.88 1.99 -17.34
C PRO A 200 -11.46 3.29 -16.76
N GLU A 201 -12.76 3.33 -16.48
CA GLU A 201 -13.46 4.52 -15.98
C GLU A 201 -13.09 4.88 -14.53
N GLN A 202 -12.37 3.99 -13.84
CA GLN A 202 -11.85 4.24 -12.49
C GLN A 202 -10.49 4.97 -12.53
N TYR A 203 -9.81 4.98 -13.68
CA TYR A 203 -8.56 5.69 -13.87
C TYR A 203 -8.81 7.17 -14.18
N GLU A 204 -7.89 8.01 -13.72
CA GLU A 204 -7.88 9.43 -14.00
C GLU A 204 -7.36 9.69 -15.43
N ARG A 205 -8.14 10.44 -16.23
CA ARG A 205 -7.94 10.58 -17.69
C ARG A 205 -6.56 11.07 -18.09
N ASP A 206 -5.98 11.99 -17.32
CA ASP A 206 -4.73 12.67 -17.66
C ASP A 206 -3.52 12.15 -16.86
N SER A 207 -3.67 10.99 -16.21
CA SER A 207 -2.61 10.40 -15.40
C SER A 207 -1.66 9.52 -16.24
N LEU A 208 -0.37 9.58 -15.94
CA LEU A 208 0.60 8.64 -16.50
C LEU A 208 0.48 7.30 -15.80
N PHE A 209 0.08 6.27 -16.55
CA PHE A 209 0.09 4.89 -16.08
C PHE A 209 1.52 4.34 -16.08
N VAL A 210 2.00 3.90 -14.92
CA VAL A 210 3.36 3.34 -14.76
C VAL A 210 3.27 1.87 -14.35
N LEU A 211 3.79 0.97 -15.18
CA LEU A 211 3.90 -0.45 -14.85
C LEU A 211 5.14 -0.69 -13.96
N ALA A 212 4.93 -1.31 -12.80
CA ALA A 212 5.96 -2.01 -12.05
C ALA A 212 5.97 -3.49 -12.44
N GLY A 213 6.95 -3.92 -13.23
CA GLY A 213 7.03 -5.31 -13.72
C GLY A 213 7.73 -6.24 -12.74
N PHE A 214 7.00 -7.20 -12.17
CA PHE A 214 7.51 -8.19 -11.21
C PHE A 214 7.71 -9.57 -11.84
N LYS A 215 7.02 -9.88 -12.94
CA LYS A 215 7.10 -11.15 -13.66
C LYS A 215 6.88 -10.96 -15.16
N TRP A 216 7.29 -11.94 -15.97
CA TRP A 216 7.20 -11.83 -17.44
C TRP A 216 5.76 -11.65 -17.94
N GLN A 217 4.79 -12.21 -17.21
CA GLN A 217 3.37 -12.07 -17.48
C GLN A 217 2.92 -10.61 -17.43
N ASP A 218 3.55 -9.77 -16.61
CA ASP A 218 3.16 -8.37 -16.46
C ASP A 218 3.41 -7.58 -17.75
N PHE A 219 4.51 -7.87 -18.44
CA PHE A 219 4.81 -7.26 -19.74
C PHE A 219 3.85 -7.75 -20.81
N LYS A 220 3.48 -9.04 -20.78
CA LYS A 220 2.49 -9.59 -21.71
C LYS A 220 1.12 -8.94 -21.50
N TRP A 221 0.73 -8.72 -20.24
CA TRP A 221 -0.48 -7.98 -19.88
C TRP A 221 -0.43 -6.53 -20.36
N LEU A 222 0.69 -5.82 -20.13
CA LEU A 222 0.85 -4.46 -20.63
C LEU A 222 0.75 -4.39 -22.15
N LYS A 223 1.36 -5.34 -22.87
CA LYS A 223 1.20 -5.46 -24.32
C LYS A 223 -0.29 -5.55 -24.70
N TYR A 224 -1.06 -6.40 -24.04
CA TYR A 224 -2.50 -6.52 -24.33
C TYR A 224 -3.25 -5.21 -24.13
N ILE A 225 -2.91 -4.44 -23.09
CA ILE A 225 -3.52 -3.13 -22.85
C ILE A 225 -3.15 -2.13 -23.94
N VAL A 226 -1.86 -1.95 -24.22
CA VAL A 226 -1.40 -0.90 -25.15
C VAL A 226 -1.77 -1.21 -26.60
N TYR A 227 -1.84 -2.49 -26.98
CA TYR A 227 -2.30 -2.92 -28.30
C TYR A 227 -3.82 -3.13 -28.37
N LYS A 228 -4.55 -2.99 -27.26
CA LYS A 228 -6.00 -3.26 -27.15
C LYS A 228 -6.37 -4.67 -27.64
N GLU A 229 -5.50 -5.64 -27.40
CA GLU A 229 -5.73 -7.06 -27.72
C GLU A 229 -6.63 -7.71 -26.65
N ARG A 230 -7.44 -8.70 -27.04
CA ARG A 230 -8.16 -9.52 -26.07
C ARG A 230 -7.17 -10.39 -25.30
N VAL A 231 -7.22 -10.32 -23.97
CA VAL A 231 -6.38 -11.14 -23.09
C VAL A 231 -6.69 -12.62 -23.36
N SER A 232 -5.66 -13.39 -23.75
CA SER A 232 -5.77 -14.85 -23.93
C SER A 232 -6.25 -15.53 -22.64
N TRP A 233 -7.16 -16.49 -22.78
CA TRP A 233 -7.87 -17.24 -21.72
C TRP A 233 -7.00 -17.85 -20.59
N THR A 234 -5.68 -17.84 -20.71
CA THR A 234 -4.75 -18.40 -19.74
C THR A 234 -4.37 -17.45 -18.59
N HIS A 235 -4.59 -16.12 -18.73
CA HIS A 235 -4.32 -15.14 -17.65
C HIS A 235 -5.62 -14.48 -17.20
N ASN A 236 -6.37 -15.17 -16.34
CA ASN A 236 -7.55 -14.61 -15.70
C ASN A 236 -7.13 -13.99 -14.35
N ILE A 237 -6.76 -12.71 -14.38
CA ILE A 237 -6.34 -11.93 -13.20
C ILE A 237 -7.40 -11.98 -12.10
N GLN A 238 -8.69 -11.98 -12.45
CA GLN A 238 -9.77 -12.08 -11.48
C GLN A 238 -9.74 -13.43 -10.76
N ARG A 239 -9.48 -14.53 -11.49
CA ARG A 239 -9.33 -15.87 -10.93
C ARG A 239 -8.07 -16.00 -10.08
N GLU A 240 -6.96 -15.38 -10.48
CA GLU A 240 -5.72 -15.33 -9.69
C GLU A 240 -5.93 -14.54 -8.38
N LYS A 241 -6.55 -13.35 -8.44
CA LYS A 241 -6.97 -12.59 -7.24
C LYS A 241 -7.87 -13.42 -6.35
N GLU A 242 -8.89 -14.06 -6.91
CA GLU A 242 -9.82 -14.88 -6.14
C GLU A 242 -9.12 -16.10 -5.50
N PHE A 243 -8.17 -16.71 -6.20
CA PHE A 243 -7.33 -17.78 -5.67
C PHE A 243 -6.46 -17.28 -4.51
N LEU A 244 -5.76 -16.15 -4.67
CA LEU A 244 -4.97 -15.55 -3.60
C LEU A 244 -5.85 -15.20 -2.39
N ARG A 245 -7.04 -14.62 -2.60
CA ARG A 245 -8.03 -14.38 -1.54
C ARG A 245 -8.45 -15.67 -0.83
N LYS A 246 -8.63 -16.78 -1.56
CA LYS A 246 -8.93 -18.10 -0.97
C LYS A 246 -7.78 -18.58 -0.09
N LEU A 247 -6.52 -18.43 -0.53
CA LEU A 247 -5.35 -18.78 0.28
C LEU A 247 -5.22 -17.92 1.54
N VAL A 248 -5.50 -16.63 1.43
CA VAL A 248 -5.52 -15.70 2.59
C VAL A 248 -6.61 -16.07 3.58
N LYS A 249 -7.85 -16.30 3.10
CA LYS A 249 -8.97 -16.75 3.95
C LYS A 249 -8.68 -18.08 4.63
N ALA A 250 -8.02 -19.00 3.94
CA ALA A 250 -7.59 -20.29 4.48
C ALA A 250 -6.34 -20.21 5.37
N ARG A 251 -5.77 -19.01 5.59
CA ARG A 251 -4.53 -18.76 6.35
C ARG A 251 -3.30 -19.52 5.82
N VAL A 252 -3.31 -19.89 4.53
CA VAL A 252 -2.17 -20.51 3.85
C VAL A 252 -1.07 -19.48 3.60
N ILE A 253 -1.48 -18.25 3.30
CA ILE A 253 -0.60 -17.08 3.18
C ILE A 253 -1.21 -15.91 3.96
N THR A 254 -0.37 -15.01 4.47
CA THR A 254 -0.84 -13.80 5.17
C THR A 254 -0.83 -12.64 4.20
N ASP A 255 -2.00 -12.03 3.94
CA ASP A 255 -2.05 -10.74 3.24
C ASP A 255 -1.60 -9.64 4.19
N LEU A 256 -0.37 -9.17 3.99
CA LEU A 256 0.24 -8.10 4.77
C LEU A 256 -0.24 -6.71 4.36
N THR A 257 -1.05 -6.59 3.30
CA THR A 257 -1.43 -5.31 2.69
C THR A 257 -2.92 -4.99 2.81
N SER A 258 -3.73 -5.96 3.27
CA SER A 258 -5.19 -5.90 3.26
C SER A 258 -5.78 -5.50 1.89
N GLY A 259 -5.06 -5.84 0.81
CA GLY A 259 -5.24 -5.24 -0.51
C GLY A 259 -5.38 -6.25 -1.65
N ILE A 260 -5.39 -7.56 -1.36
CA ILE A 260 -5.68 -8.62 -2.34
C ILE A 260 -7.20 -8.79 -2.50
#